data_AF-A0A357MAQ5-F1
#
_entry.id   AF-A0A357MAQ5-F1
#
_cell.length_a   1.000
_cell.length_b   1.000
_cell.length_c   1.000
_cell.angle_alpha   90.00
_cell.angle_beta   90.00
_cell.angle_gamma   90.00
#
_symmetry.space_group_name_H-M   'P 1'
#
loop_
_entity.id
_entity.type
_entity.pdbx_description
1 polymer ?
#
loop_
_entity_poly.entity_id
_entity_poly.type
_entity_poly.pdbx_seq_one_letter_code
_entity_poly.pdbx_strand_id
1 'polypeptide(L)'
;MNLDNCPRCGRLFVKNLMGLCQPCIKELEHEYEICVDYLRENKGTNIQELSDATGISIKEITRFIREGRISIANAPNMMYPCEVCGTLIRDGHMCDSCRSRLRKDLTNAAKESAAEDSTKKTTDGAYRAIDKLRDL
;
A
#
# COMPACT_ATOMS: atom_id res chain seq x y z
N MET A 1 -28.10 7.22 10.39
CA MET A 1 -28.13 7.18 8.92
C MET A 1 -26.69 7.32 8.45
N ASN A 2 -26.08 6.25 7.91
CA ASN A 2 -24.65 6.24 7.56
C ASN A 2 -24.46 6.75 6.12
N LEU A 3 -24.46 8.07 5.96
CA LEU A 3 -24.09 8.74 4.72
C LEU A 3 -22.63 9.16 4.78
N ASP A 4 -21.96 9.13 3.64
CA ASP A 4 -20.56 9.54 3.49
C ASP A 4 -20.38 10.27 2.15
N ASN A 5 -19.26 10.98 1.99
CA ASN A 5 -18.92 11.69 0.76
C ASN A 5 -17.96 10.84 -0.05
N CYS A 6 -18.27 10.61 -1.34
CA CYS A 6 -17.41 9.82 -2.21
C CYS A 6 -16.04 10.51 -2.37
N PRO A 7 -14.92 9.84 -2.07
CA PRO A 7 -13.58 10.43 -2.19
C PRO A 7 -13.17 10.74 -3.63
N ARG A 8 -13.81 10.10 -4.63
CA ARG A 8 -13.51 10.31 -6.07
C ARG A 8 -14.25 11.51 -6.67
N CYS A 9 -15.55 11.65 -6.37
CA CYS A 9 -16.40 12.66 -7.03
C CYS A 9 -17.13 13.61 -6.07
N GLY A 10 -16.95 13.45 -4.75
CA GLY A 10 -17.57 14.30 -3.72
C GLY A 10 -19.06 14.05 -3.47
N ARG A 11 -19.73 13.21 -4.26
CA ARG A 11 -21.18 12.94 -4.15
C ARG A 11 -21.51 12.21 -2.84
N LEU A 12 -22.59 12.63 -2.18
CA LEU A 12 -23.15 11.93 -1.02
C LEU A 12 -23.67 10.54 -1.42
N PHE A 13 -23.36 9.52 -0.62
CA PHE A 13 -23.82 8.16 -0.83
C PHE A 13 -24.02 7.43 0.51
N VAL A 14 -24.77 6.32 0.49
CA VAL A 14 -24.90 5.44 1.66
C VAL A 14 -23.62 4.61 1.79
N LYS A 15 -22.99 4.67 2.97
CA LYS A 15 -21.73 4.01 3.24
C LYS A 15 -21.82 2.51 2.91
N ASN A 16 -20.88 2.04 2.10
CA ASN A 16 -20.76 0.65 1.68
C ASN A 16 -19.34 0.15 1.96
N LEU A 17 -19.09 -1.14 1.71
CA LEU A 17 -17.78 -1.75 1.96
C LEU A 17 -16.67 -1.17 1.07
N MET A 18 -17.03 -0.69 -0.13
CA MET A 18 -16.11 -0.13 -1.12
C MET A 18 -15.71 1.32 -0.83
N GLY A 19 -16.44 2.03 0.03
CA GLY A 19 -16.19 3.45 0.33
C GLY A 19 -16.40 4.40 -0.85
N LEU A 20 -17.08 3.96 -1.91
CA LEU A 20 -17.29 4.74 -3.14
C LEU A 20 -18.78 4.76 -3.52
N CYS A 21 -19.22 5.83 -4.18
CA CYS A 21 -20.59 5.88 -4.69
C CYS A 21 -20.77 4.94 -5.89
N GLN A 22 -22.01 4.46 -6.09
CA GLN A 22 -22.36 3.51 -7.17
C GLN A 22 -21.89 3.94 -8.57
N PRO A 23 -22.03 5.22 -8.99
CA PRO A 23 -21.51 5.67 -10.28
C PRO A 23 -20.00 5.50 -10.44
N CYS A 24 -19.21 5.86 -9.41
CA CYS A 24 -17.76 5.72 -9.47
C CYS A 24 -17.31 4.26 -9.48
N ILE A 25 -18.06 3.37 -8.81
CA ILE A 25 -17.79 1.93 -8.86
C ILE A 25 -17.97 1.41 -10.29
N LYS A 26 -19.09 1.76 -10.95
CA LYS A 26 -19.36 1.36 -12.34
C LYS A 26 -18.31 1.89 -13.32
N GLU A 27 -17.88 3.13 -13.12
CA GLU A 27 -16.86 3.75 -13.97
C GLU A 27 -15.50 3.05 -13.80
N LEU A 28 -15.11 2.68 -12.57
CA LEU A 28 -13.90 1.89 -12.31
C LEU A 28 -13.99 0.49 -12.93
N GLU A 29 -15.16 -0.16 -12.89
CA GLU A 29 -15.38 -1.45 -13.55
C GLU A 29 -15.22 -1.33 -15.08
N HIS A 30 -15.75 -0.26 -15.67
CA HIS A 30 -15.60 -0.01 -17.09
C HIS A 30 -14.15 0.28 -17.51
N GLU A 31 -13.46 1.12 -16.75
CA GLU A 31 -12.03 1.42 -16.94
C GLU A 31 -11.18 0.13 -16.88
N TYR A 32 -11.52 -0.74 -15.94
CA TYR A 32 -10.89 -2.05 -15.79
C TYR A 32 -11.09 -2.94 -17.01
N GLU A 33 -12.33 -3.09 -17.48
CA GLU A 33 -12.66 -3.91 -18.65
C GLU A 33 -11.87 -3.45 -19.88
N ILE A 34 -11.84 -2.14 -20.15
CA ILE A 34 -11.09 -1.55 -21.27
C ILE A 34 -9.60 -1.90 -21.18
N CYS A 35 -9.00 -1.74 -20.00
CA CYS A 35 -7.58 -2.07 -19.82
C CYS A 35 -7.28 -3.55 -20.06
N VAL A 36 -8.14 -4.45 -19.57
CA VAL A 36 -7.95 -5.91 -19.72
C VAL A 36 -8.08 -6.31 -21.18
N ASP A 37 -9.10 -5.80 -21.87
CA ASP A 37 -9.33 -6.11 -23.28
C ASP A 37 -8.15 -5.61 -24.13
N TYR A 38 -7.66 -4.39 -23.88
CA TYR A 38 -6.49 -3.87 -24.57
C TYR A 38 -5.23 -4.73 -24.35
N LEU A 39 -4.98 -5.18 -23.12
CA LEU A 39 -3.82 -6.01 -22.78
C LEU A 39 -3.92 -7.44 -23.33
N ARG A 40 -5.12 -7.95 -23.60
CA ARG A 40 -5.33 -9.25 -24.25
C ARG A 40 -4.95 -9.20 -25.73
N GLU A 41 -5.32 -8.11 -26.40
CA GLU A 41 -5.03 -7.90 -27.82
C GLU A 41 -3.57 -7.50 -28.06
N ASN A 42 -2.99 -6.69 -27.17
CA ASN A 42 -1.66 -6.11 -27.34
C ASN A 42 -0.64 -6.70 -26.35
N LYS A 43 -0.01 -7.81 -26.77
CA LYS A 43 1.04 -8.48 -26.00
C LYS A 43 2.36 -7.71 -26.13
N GLY A 44 2.77 -7.00 -25.09
CA GLY A 44 4.01 -6.20 -25.09
C GLY A 44 3.83 -4.71 -24.82
N THR A 45 2.59 -4.27 -24.61
CA THR A 45 2.23 -2.90 -24.27
C THR A 45 3.00 -2.34 -23.06
N ASN A 46 3.42 -1.09 -23.18
CA ASN A 46 3.94 -0.29 -22.07
C ASN A 46 2.82 0.45 -21.32
N ILE A 47 3.05 0.85 -20.08
CA ILE A 47 2.09 1.59 -19.26
C ILE A 47 1.67 2.92 -19.89
N GLN A 48 2.57 3.55 -20.65
CA GLN A 48 2.28 4.78 -21.41
C GLN A 48 1.28 4.52 -22.53
N GLU A 49 1.55 3.51 -23.36
CA GLU A 49 0.66 3.11 -24.47
C GLU A 49 -0.72 2.70 -23.96
N LEU A 50 -0.77 1.96 -22.85
CA LEU A 50 -2.05 1.61 -22.20
C LEU A 50 -2.78 2.88 -21.72
N SER A 51 -2.08 3.81 -21.10
CA SER A 51 -2.65 5.09 -20.65
C SER A 51 -3.20 5.90 -21.83
N ASP A 52 -2.47 5.95 -22.94
CA ASP A 52 -2.86 6.72 -24.12
C ASP A 52 -4.04 6.06 -24.86
N ALA A 53 -4.04 4.74 -24.97
CA ALA A 53 -5.10 4.00 -25.66
C ALA A 53 -6.42 3.95 -24.87
N THR A 54 -6.34 3.85 -23.54
CA THR A 54 -7.52 3.73 -22.68
C THR A 54 -8.00 5.08 -22.14
N GLY A 55 -7.17 6.11 -22.20
CA GLY A 55 -7.43 7.42 -21.59
C GLY A 55 -7.38 7.41 -20.06
N ILE A 56 -6.97 6.30 -19.44
CA ILE A 56 -6.89 6.13 -18.00
C ILE A 56 -5.51 6.55 -17.53
N SER A 57 -5.44 7.31 -16.43
CA SER A 57 -4.14 7.76 -15.91
C SER A 57 -3.25 6.60 -15.48
N ILE A 58 -1.93 6.76 -15.68
CA ILE A 58 -0.90 5.81 -15.22
C ILE A 58 -1.04 5.47 -13.73
N LYS A 59 -1.49 6.43 -12.90
CA LYS A 59 -1.71 6.22 -11.46
C LYS A 59 -2.81 5.19 -11.21
N GLU A 60 -3.95 5.31 -11.90
CA GLU A 60 -5.05 4.35 -11.79
C GLU A 60 -4.68 2.98 -12.36
N ILE A 61 -4.01 2.95 -13.52
CA ILE A 61 -3.49 1.69 -14.10
C ILE A 61 -2.54 0.99 -13.12
N THR A 62 -1.60 1.74 -12.53
CA THR A 62 -0.66 1.20 -11.53
C THR A 62 -1.42 0.64 -10.32
N ARG A 63 -2.48 1.31 -9.89
CA ARG A 63 -3.34 0.86 -8.79
C ARG A 63 -4.03 -0.45 -9.14
N PHE A 64 -4.60 -0.59 -10.34
CA PHE A 64 -5.25 -1.83 -10.78
C PHE A 64 -4.28 -3.02 -10.85
N ILE A 65 -3.04 -2.79 -11.28
CA ILE A 65 -1.99 -3.82 -11.29
C ILE A 65 -1.67 -4.26 -9.86
N ARG A 66 -1.50 -3.30 -8.94
CA ARG A 66 -1.19 -3.55 -7.53
C ARG A 66 -2.32 -4.25 -6.76
N GLU A 67 -3.56 -3.90 -7.06
CA GLU A 67 -4.75 -4.57 -6.53
C GLU A 67 -4.93 -5.98 -7.11
N GLY A 68 -4.12 -6.37 -8.10
CA GLY A 68 -4.22 -7.68 -8.76
C GLY A 68 -5.43 -7.81 -9.68
N ARG A 69 -6.11 -6.70 -10.01
CA ARG A 69 -7.24 -6.71 -10.94
C ARG A 69 -6.77 -6.98 -12.37
N ILE A 70 -5.66 -6.34 -12.77
CA ILE A 70 -5.06 -6.47 -14.10
C ILE A 70 -3.79 -7.34 -14.02
N SER A 71 -3.67 -8.33 -14.91
CA SER A 71 -2.47 -9.14 -15.04
C SER A 71 -1.53 -8.60 -16.10
N ILE A 72 -0.28 -8.36 -15.73
CA ILE A 72 0.80 -7.90 -16.61
C ILE A 72 1.78 -9.03 -16.97
N ALA A 73 1.41 -10.29 -16.70
CA ALA A 73 2.28 -11.45 -16.94
C ALA A 73 2.75 -11.55 -18.40
N ASN A 74 1.88 -11.18 -19.34
CA ASN A 74 2.16 -11.23 -20.78
C ASN A 74 2.71 -9.90 -21.35
N ALA A 75 2.98 -8.91 -20.51
CA ALA A 75 3.47 -7.59 -20.91
C ALA A 75 4.90 -7.38 -20.37
N PRO A 76 5.93 -7.87 -21.08
CA PRO A 76 7.32 -7.81 -20.61
C PRO A 76 7.87 -6.38 -20.42
N ASN A 77 7.32 -5.41 -21.16
CA ASN A 77 7.72 -4.00 -21.10
C ASN A 77 6.94 -3.19 -20.06
N MET A 78 6.01 -3.82 -19.33
CA MET A 78 5.17 -3.15 -18.36
C MET A 78 5.94 -2.95 -17.06
N MET A 79 6.31 -1.70 -16.77
CA MET A 79 6.93 -1.29 -15.50
C MET A 79 6.19 -0.10 -14.92
N TYR A 80 6.07 -0.05 -13.60
CA TYR A 80 5.37 1.01 -12.87
C TYR A 80 6.21 1.53 -11.70
N PRO A 81 6.01 2.76 -11.23
CA PRO A 81 6.86 3.35 -10.19
C PRO A 81 6.66 2.68 -8.82
N CYS A 82 7.74 2.54 -8.06
CA CYS A 82 7.75 2.17 -6.63
C CYS A 82 7.03 3.25 -5.79
N GLU A 83 6.25 2.85 -4.79
CA GLU A 83 5.50 3.79 -3.93
C GLU A 83 6.39 4.68 -3.06
N VAL A 84 7.58 4.21 -2.71
CA VAL A 84 8.47 4.90 -1.77
C VAL A 84 9.49 5.79 -2.48
N CYS A 85 10.06 5.33 -3.60
CA CYS A 85 11.17 6.04 -4.27
C CYS A 85 10.91 6.35 -5.75
N GLY A 86 9.79 5.91 -6.33
CA GLY A 86 9.46 6.15 -7.73
C GLY A 86 10.24 5.33 -8.76
N THR A 87 11.22 4.52 -8.35
CA THR A 87 11.97 3.62 -9.25
C THR A 87 11.01 2.64 -9.94
N LEU A 88 11.19 2.45 -11.25
CA LEU A 88 10.36 1.51 -12.02
C LEU A 88 10.57 0.07 -11.54
N ILE A 89 9.47 -0.60 -11.24
CA ILE A 89 9.39 -2.00 -10.80
C ILE A 89 8.44 -2.77 -11.72
N ARG A 90 8.62 -4.08 -11.78
CA ARG A 90 7.76 -4.99 -12.54
C ARG A 90 6.73 -5.67 -11.64
N ASP A 91 7.08 -5.90 -10.39
CA ASP A 91 6.26 -6.64 -9.43
C ASP A 91 6.31 -6.05 -8.01
N GLY A 92 5.21 -6.24 -7.28
CA GLY A 92 5.04 -5.77 -5.91
C GLY A 92 4.82 -4.25 -5.76
N HIS A 93 4.77 -3.78 -4.52
CA HIS A 93 4.53 -2.36 -4.21
C HIS A 93 5.82 -1.55 -4.04
N MET A 94 6.92 -2.24 -3.74
CA MET A 94 8.20 -1.65 -3.37
C MET A 94 9.36 -2.35 -4.08
N CYS A 95 10.30 -1.57 -4.58
CA CYS A 95 11.57 -2.06 -5.09
C CYS A 95 12.41 -2.71 -3.98
N ASP A 96 13.38 -3.53 -4.36
CA ASP A 96 14.21 -4.28 -3.42
C ASP A 96 15.02 -3.39 -2.47
N SER A 97 15.44 -2.21 -2.93
CA SER A 97 16.17 -1.26 -2.08
C SER A 97 15.29 -0.70 -0.96
N CYS A 98 14.06 -0.26 -1.29
CA CYS A 98 13.08 0.21 -0.30
C CYS A 98 12.67 -0.92 0.64
N ARG A 99 12.46 -2.14 0.12
CA ARG A 99 12.12 -3.31 0.94
C ARG A 99 13.24 -3.65 1.92
N SER A 100 14.49 -3.56 1.48
CA SER A 100 15.66 -3.82 2.32
C SER A 100 15.85 -2.77 3.40
N ARG A 101 15.59 -1.49 3.11
CA ARG A 101 15.59 -0.41 4.10
C ARG A 101 14.53 -0.64 5.16
N LEU A 102 13.29 -0.89 4.75
CA LEU A 102 12.18 -1.16 5.68
C LEU A 102 12.47 -2.36 6.60
N ARG A 103 13.04 -3.45 6.08
CA ARG A 103 13.45 -4.61 6.89
C ARG A 103 14.52 -4.24 7.93
N LYS A 104 15.48 -3.40 7.58
CA LYS A 104 16.51 -2.90 8.51
C LYS A 104 15.90 -2.03 9.60
N ASP A 105 15.01 -1.12 9.23
CA ASP A 105 14.36 -0.23 10.18
C ASP A 105 13.50 -1.02 11.19
N LEU A 106 12.75 -2.02 10.71
CA LEU A 106 11.98 -2.93 11.58
C LEU A 106 12.87 -3.74 12.52
N THR A 107 14.00 -4.26 12.03
CA THR A 107 14.93 -5.04 12.88
C THR A 107 15.65 -4.17 13.91
N ASN A 108 15.94 -2.92 13.58
CA ASN A 108 16.51 -1.97 14.54
C ASN A 108 15.48 -1.58 15.61
N ALA A 109 14.26 -1.22 15.22
CA ALA A 109 13.18 -0.90 16.16
C ALA A 109 12.85 -2.07 17.11
N ALA A 110 12.89 -3.31 16.62
CA ALA A 110 12.72 -4.50 17.45
C ALA A 110 13.85 -4.70 18.47
N LYS A 111 15.09 -4.33 18.13
CA LYS A 111 16.23 -4.39 19.06
C LYS A 111 16.17 -3.29 20.11
N GLU A 112 15.80 -2.08 19.73
CA GLU A 112 15.65 -0.94 20.63
C GLU A 112 14.55 -1.20 21.67
N SER A 113 13.39 -1.68 21.24
CA SER A 113 12.30 -2.07 22.14
C SER A 113 12.66 -3.21 23.09
N ALA A 114 13.44 -4.21 22.65
CA ALA A 114 13.95 -5.27 23.53
C ALA A 114 14.97 -4.75 24.56
N ALA A 115 15.78 -3.75 24.21
CA ALA A 115 16.74 -3.13 25.12
C ALA A 115 16.04 -2.26 26.19
N GLU A 116 14.97 -1.54 25.83
CA GLU A 116 14.18 -0.72 26.76
C GLU A 116 13.39 -1.56 27.78
N ASP A 117 12.92 -2.76 27.40
CA ASP A 117 12.17 -3.63 28.31
C ASP A 117 13.08 -4.29 29.37
N SER A 118 14.36 -4.49 29.04
CA SER A 118 15.36 -5.00 29.99
C SER A 118 15.81 -3.96 31.04
N THR A 119 15.73 -2.67 30.72
CA THR A 119 16.11 -1.57 31.64
C THR A 119 14.99 -1.17 32.61
N LYS A 120 13.72 -1.43 32.29
CA LYS A 120 12.60 -1.21 33.23
C LYS A 120 12.52 -2.25 34.35
N LYS A 121 12.95 -3.50 34.12
CA LYS A 121 12.93 -4.56 35.16
C LYS A 121 13.95 -4.38 36.28
N THR A 122 15.05 -3.66 36.05
CA THR A 122 16.12 -3.49 37.06
C THR A 122 15.85 -2.33 38.02
N THR A 123 15.08 -1.32 37.60
CA THR A 123 14.79 -0.14 38.43
C THR A 123 13.69 -0.38 39.47
N ASP A 124 12.66 -1.17 39.16
CA ASP A 124 11.55 -1.48 40.08
C ASP A 124 11.98 -2.41 41.24
N GLY A 125 13.01 -3.23 41.04
CA GLY A 125 13.60 -4.09 42.08
C GLY A 125 14.48 -3.34 43.10
N ALA A 126 15.14 -2.25 42.67
CA ALA A 126 16.03 -1.48 43.54
C ALA A 126 15.26 -0.63 44.58
N TYR A 127 14.10 -0.07 44.20
CA TYR A 127 13.28 0.72 45.13
C TYR A 127 12.60 -0.14 46.21
N ARG A 128 12.23 -1.39 45.91
CA ARG A 128 11.61 -2.30 46.91
C ARG A 128 12.58 -2.81 47.99
N ALA A 129 13.88 -2.82 47.71
CA ALA A 129 14.89 -3.25 48.69
C ALA A 129 15.18 -2.16 49.73
N ILE A 130 15.11 -0.89 49.34
CA ILE A 130 15.40 0.26 50.22
C ILE A 130 14.25 0.48 51.23
N ASP A 131 13.00 0.23 50.84
CA ASP A 131 11.83 0.43 51.72
C ASP A 131 11.81 -0.55 52.90
N LYS A 132 12.26 -1.80 52.70
CA LYS A 132 12.34 -2.81 53.78
C LYS A 132 13.44 -2.57 54.82
N LEU A 133 14.41 -1.72 54.51
CA LEU A 133 15.53 -1.37 55.40
C LEU A 133 15.23 -0.12 56.24
N ARG A 134 14.11 0.55 56.00
CA ARG A 134 13.71 1.78 56.72
C ARG A 134 12.74 1.54 57.88
N ASP A 135 12.21 0.31 57.99
CA ASP A 135 11.27 -0.14 59.03
C ASP A 135 11.94 -0.96 60.17
N LEU A 136 13.27 -0.86 60.31
CA LEU A 136 14.05 -1.40 61.45
C LEU A 136 14.71 -0.24 62.21
#